data_AF-W4NAU0-F1
#
_entry.id   AF-W4NAU0-F1
#
_cell.length_a   1.000
_cell.length_b   1.000
_cell.length_c   1.000
_cell.angle_alpha   90.00
_cell.angle_beta   90.00
_cell.angle_gamma   90.00
#
_symmetry.space_group_name_H-M   'P 1'
#
loop_
_entity.id
_entity.type
_entity.pdbx_description
1 polymer ?
#
loop_
_entity_poly.entity_id
_entity_poly.type
_entity_poly.pdbx_seq_one_letter_code
_entity_poly.pdbx_strand_id
1 'polypeptide(L)'
;MNGGSVERHVSMASRNVDGSVTHVTHASVRVTSEERFDPETCCDERERALIAAMRAYLRPEQAPERLLERLRTTLDHCCGE
;
A
#
# COMPACT_ATOMS: atom_id res chain seq x y z
N MET A 1 11.16 -28.72 -6.97
CA MET A 1 10.15 -27.81 -6.37
C MET A 1 9.92 -26.72 -7.39
N ASN A 2 8.73 -26.65 -8.00
CA ASN A 2 8.43 -25.66 -9.05
C ASN A 2 8.34 -24.26 -8.43
N GLY A 3 9.41 -23.47 -8.56
CA GLY A 3 9.37 -22.03 -8.30
C GLY A 3 8.49 -21.35 -9.35
N GLY A 4 7.19 -21.25 -9.07
CA GLY A 4 6.24 -20.59 -9.97
C GLY A 4 6.60 -19.10 -10.11
N SER A 5 6.96 -18.68 -11.31
CA SER A 5 7.08 -17.25 -11.64
C SER A 5 5.67 -16.66 -11.77
N VAL A 6 5.39 -15.60 -11.02
CA VAL A 6 4.09 -14.90 -11.08
C VAL A 6 4.30 -13.58 -11.80
N GLU A 7 3.60 -13.39 -12.91
CA GLU A 7 3.51 -12.09 -13.58
C GLU A 7 2.59 -11.17 -12.77
N ARG A 8 3.10 -10.00 -12.37
CA ARG A 8 2.33 -8.97 -11.67
C ARG A 8 2.28 -7.71 -12.50
N HIS A 9 1.09 -7.14 -12.63
CA HIS A 9 0.88 -5.85 -13.29
C HIS A 9 0.94 -4.73 -12.26
N VAL A 10 1.91 -3.83 -12.42
CA VAL A 10 2.04 -2.62 -11.59
C VAL A 10 1.69 -1.42 -12.46
N SER A 11 0.81 -0.55 -11.96
CA SER A 11 0.46 0.70 -12.62
C SER A 11 0.92 1.87 -11.74
N MET A 12 1.74 2.75 -12.31
CA MET A 12 2.20 3.97 -11.64
C MET A 12 1.48 5.15 -12.27
N ALA A 13 0.73 5.90 -11.46
CA ALA A 13 0.03 7.10 -11.91
C ALA A 13 0.72 8.36 -11.35
N SER A 14 1.15 9.27 -12.23
CA SER A 14 1.55 10.62 -11.82
C SER A 14 0.31 11.51 -11.73
N ARG A 15 0.24 12.32 -10.67
CA ARG A 15 -0.88 13.23 -10.44
C ARG A 15 -0.39 14.67 -10.40
N ASN A 16 -1.17 15.54 -11.01
CA ASN A 16 -1.04 16.99 -10.87
C ASN A 16 -1.46 17.44 -9.46
N VAL A 17 -1.14 18.69 -9.14
CA VAL A 17 -1.53 19.34 -7.88
C VAL A 17 -3.05 19.38 -7.69
N ASP A 18 -3.82 19.44 -8.78
CA ASP A 18 -5.28 19.38 -8.79
C ASP A 18 -5.85 17.96 -8.61
N GLY A 19 -4.99 16.94 -8.49
CA GLY A 19 -5.36 15.54 -8.34
C GLY A 19 -5.67 14.81 -9.65
N SER A 20 -5.63 15.50 -10.80
CA SER A 20 -5.76 14.92 -12.13
C SER A 20 -4.58 14.01 -12.46
N VAL A 21 -4.84 12.86 -13.10
CA VAL A 21 -3.80 11.92 -13.51
C VAL A 21 -3.25 12.36 -14.86
N THR A 22 -1.95 12.65 -14.94
CA THR A 22 -1.31 13.08 -16.19
C THR A 22 -0.70 11.95 -16.98
N HIS A 23 -0.21 10.93 -16.29
CA HIS A 23 0.46 9.81 -16.93
C HIS A 23 0.21 8.54 -16.13
N VAL A 24 -0.08 7.44 -16.83
CA VAL A 24 -0.14 6.11 -16.24
C VAL A 24 0.86 5.23 -16.96
N THR A 25 1.87 4.77 -16.23
CA THR A 25 2.85 3.81 -16.75
C THR A 25 2.43 2.42 -16.29
N HIS A 26 2.18 1.53 -17.24
CA HIS A 26 1.94 0.11 -16.98
C HIS A 26 3.24 -0.67 -17.15
N ALA A 27 3.60 -1.47 -16.16
CA ALA A 27 4.75 -2.38 -16.23
C ALA A 27 4.31 -3.77 -15.78
N SER A 28 4.67 -4.81 -16.56
CA SER A 28 4.60 -6.18 -16.10
C SER A 28 5.94 -6.58 -15.48
N VAL A 29 5.89 -7.06 -14.24
CA VAL A 29 7.06 -7.50 -13.49
C VAL A 29 6.92 -9.00 -13.27
N ARG A 30 7.89 -9.78 -13.77
CA ARG A 30 8.00 -11.19 -13.42
C ARG A 30 8.62 -11.29 -12.04
N VAL A 31 7.84 -11.75 -11.07
CA VAL A 31 8.35 -12.01 -9.72
C VAL A 31 8.65 -13.50 -9.63
N THR A 32 9.94 -13.82 -9.60
CA THR A 32 10.40 -15.16 -9.25
C THR A 32 10.23 -15.33 -7.74
N SER A 33 9.70 -16.49 -7.32
CA SER A 33 9.36 -16.75 -5.91
C SER A 33 10.59 -16.92 -5.00
N GLU A 34 11.79 -16.81 -5.56
CA GLU A 34 13.04 -17.32 -4.98
C GLU A 34 13.73 -16.31 -4.06
N GLU A 35 13.33 -15.03 -4.12
CA GLU A 35 13.89 -13.97 -3.27
C GLU A 35 12.77 -13.02 -2.80
N ARG A 36 11.86 -13.53 -1.95
CA ARG A 36 10.97 -12.63 -1.20
C ARG A 36 11.84 -11.85 -0.23
N PHE A 37 11.84 -10.52 -0.35
CA PHE A 37 12.51 -9.64 0.59
C PHE A 37 12.02 -9.91 2.02
N ASP A 38 12.92 -10.40 2.86
CA ASP A 38 12.67 -10.66 4.27
C ASP A 38 13.51 -9.69 5.10
N PRO A 39 12.89 -8.71 5.79
CA PRO A 39 13.60 -7.74 6.61
C PRO A 39 14.51 -8.38 7.67
N GLU A 40 14.19 -9.59 8.14
CA GLU A 40 14.99 -10.26 9.19
C GLU A 40 16.32 -10.80 8.65
N THR A 41 16.43 -11.08 7.36
CA THR A 41 17.64 -11.63 6.74
C THR A 41 18.36 -10.63 5.84
N CYS A 42 17.66 -9.63 5.31
CA CYS A 42 18.21 -8.67 4.35
C CYS A 42 18.62 -7.32 4.96
N CYS A 43 18.16 -6.97 6.17
CA CYS A 43 18.35 -5.64 6.74
C CYS A 43 19.19 -5.66 8.01
N ASP A 44 19.91 -4.55 8.25
CA ASP A 44 20.53 -4.29 9.54
C ASP A 44 19.50 -3.83 10.61
N GLU A 45 19.95 -3.67 11.86
CA GLU A 45 19.07 -3.28 12.97
C GLU A 45 18.39 -1.93 12.76
N ARG A 46 19.12 -0.96 12.20
CA ARG A 46 18.61 0.39 11.97
C ARG A 46 17.54 0.39 10.87
N GLU A 47 17.78 -0.35 9.81
CA GLU A 47 16.83 -0.53 8.71
C GLU A 47 15.56 -1.23 9.19
N ARG A 48 15.68 -2.31 9.97
CA ARG A 48 14.53 -3.00 10.56
C ARG A 48 13.71 -2.06 11.46
N ALA A 49 14.37 -1.26 12.30
CA ALA A 49 13.70 -0.28 13.15
C ALA A 49 12.93 0.78 12.33
N LEU A 50 13.52 1.28 11.25
CA LEU A 50 12.87 2.22 10.34
C LEU A 50 11.66 1.60 9.65
N ILE A 51 11.78 0.37 9.14
CA ILE A 51 10.68 -0.36 8.52
C ILE A 51 9.54 -0.56 9.52
N ALA A 52 9.84 -0.94 10.77
CA ALA A 52 8.85 -1.10 11.81
C ALA A 52 8.09 0.21 12.10
N ALA A 53 8.81 1.32 12.23
CA ALA A 53 8.22 2.64 12.42
C ALA A 53 7.31 3.05 11.25
N MET A 54 7.76 2.83 10.01
CA MET A 54 6.96 3.11 8.82
C MET A 54 5.71 2.24 8.74
N ARG A 55 5.79 0.96 9.09
CA ARG A 55 4.63 0.06 9.14
C ARG A 55 3.61 0.54 10.17
N ALA A 56 4.04 0.89 11.38
CA ALA A 56 3.15 1.41 12.42
C ALA A 56 2.43 2.69 11.98
N TYR A 57 3.14 3.59 11.29
CA TYR A 57 2.56 4.84 10.79
C TYR A 57 1.56 4.61 9.64
N LEU A 58 1.91 3.76 8.68
CA LEU A 58 1.09 3.53 7.48
C LEU A 58 -0.06 2.54 7.69
N ARG A 59 0.05 1.68 8.69
CA ARG A 59 -0.91 0.62 9.00
C ARG A 59 -1.29 0.69 10.49
N PRO A 60 -1.98 1.76 10.91
CA PRO A 60 -2.42 1.87 12.28
C PRO A 60 -3.38 0.72 12.62
N GLU A 61 -3.25 0.16 13.83
CA GLU A 61 -4.12 -0.93 14.30
C GLU A 61 -5.58 -0.48 14.43
N GLN A 62 -5.78 0.82 14.69
CA GLN A 62 -7.07 1.44 14.86
C GLN A 62 -7.31 2.44 13.74
N ALA A 63 -8.53 2.45 13.21
CA ALA A 63 -8.94 3.45 12.23
C ALA A 63 -8.88 4.85 12.85
N PRO A 64 -8.36 5.86 12.14
CA PRO A 64 -8.38 7.24 12.63
C PRO A 64 -9.80 7.74 12.88
N GLU A 65 -10.01 8.50 13.96
CA GLU A 65 -11.34 9.00 14.35
C GLU A 65 -12.02 9.78 13.23
N ARG A 66 -11.28 10.65 12.55
CA ARG A 66 -11.78 11.43 11.41
C ARG A 66 -12.31 10.58 10.25
N LEU A 67 -11.75 9.37 10.05
CA LEU A 67 -12.27 8.43 9.05
C LEU A 67 -13.63 7.88 9.52
N LEU A 68 -13.74 7.51 10.79
CA LEU A 68 -14.98 7.00 11.38
C LEU A 68 -16.09 8.06 11.37
N GLU A 69 -15.77 9.31 11.70
CA GLU A 69 -16.71 10.43 11.62
C GLU A 69 -17.25 10.62 10.20
N ARG A 70 -16.37 10.66 9.20
CA ARG A 70 -16.76 10.79 7.80
C ARG A 70 -17.65 9.64 7.36
N LEU A 71 -17.30 8.40 7.73
CA LEU A 71 -18.11 7.23 7.43
C LEU A 71 -19.50 7.34 8.03
N ARG A 72 -19.61 7.74 9.31
CA ARG A 72 -20.91 7.97 9.97
C ARG A 72 -21.73 9.02 9.24
N THR A 73 -21.18 10.20 8.99
CA THR A 73 -21.89 11.27 8.26
C THR A 73 -22.36 10.82 6.89
N THR A 74 -21.54 10.09 6.14
CA THR A 74 -21.94 9.57 4.82
C THR A 74 -23.05 8.54 4.93
N LEU A 75 -22.97 7.60 5.89
CA LEU A 75 -24.01 6.59 6.09
C LEU A 75 -25.32 7.20 6.58
N ASP A 76 -25.28 8.14 7.51
CA ASP A 76 -26.46 8.86 8.01
C ASP A 76 -27.17 9.61 6.87
N HIS A 77 -26.40 10.22 5.96
CA HIS A 77 -26.96 10.87 4.77
C HIS A 77 -27.59 9.86 3.79
N CYS A 78 -26.96 8.70 3.56
CA CYS A 78 -27.47 7.69 2.62
C CYS A 78 -28.66 6.89 3.16
N CYS A 79 -28.84 6.81 4.48
CA CYS A 79 -29.92 6.06 5.12
C CYS A 79 -31.09 6.94 5.59
N GLY A 80 -31.00 8.26 5.40
CA GLY A 80 -32.04 9.23 5.72
C GLY A 80 -32.96 9.62 4.55
N GLU A 81 -32.85 8.94 3.41
CA GLU A 81 -33.77 9.03 2.25
C GLU A 81 -34.83 7.91 2.27
#